data_AF-A0A0H3LSB0-F1
#
_entry.id   AF-A0A0H3LSB0-F1
#
_cell.length_a   1.000
_cell.length_b   1.000
_cell.length_c   1.000
_cell.angle_alpha   90.00
_cell.angle_beta   90.00
_cell.angle_gamma   90.00
#
_symmetry.space_group_name_H-M   'P 1'
#
loop_
_entity.id
_entity.type
_entity.pdbx_description
1 polymer ?
#
loop_
_entity_poly.entity_id
_entity_poly.type
_entity_poly.pdbx_seq_one_letter_code
_entity_poly.pdbx_strand_id
1 'polypeptide(L)'
;MGGVRKLAQINYEKGLRSPDTAYLAAIARIGVDIGYVITGRRGAAAPELTADEMVLLQHYRDAPPQVRNSALAVLLSGGHAPSVPTPSKRVKQVFHGQVGQYVDAPQEGTTIHMGGSKRKK
;
A
#
# COMPACT_ATOMS: atom_id res chain seq x y z
N MET A 1 -19.94 -35.92 -7.60
CA MET A 1 -19.49 -34.53 -7.82
C MET A 1 -20.74 -33.64 -7.87
N GLY A 2 -20.86 -32.64 -7.00
CA GLY A 2 -22.01 -31.71 -6.97
C GLY A 2 -23.25 -32.14 -6.16
N GLY A 3 -23.35 -33.38 -5.67
CA GLY A 3 -24.49 -33.85 -4.87
C GLY A 3 -25.80 -34.08 -5.64
N VAL A 4 -25.77 -34.00 -6.98
CA VAL A 4 -26.94 -34.22 -7.85
C VAL A 4 -26.91 -35.59 -8.52
N ARG A 5 -28.08 -36.05 -8.98
CA ARG A 5 -28.21 -37.30 -9.75
C ARG A 5 -27.49 -37.18 -11.09
N LYS A 6 -26.95 -38.29 -11.60
CA LYS A 6 -26.30 -38.38 -12.93
C LYS A 6 -27.13 -37.76 -14.06
N LEU A 7 -28.46 -37.95 -14.03
CA LEU A 7 -29.35 -37.36 -15.02
C LEU A 7 -29.37 -35.82 -14.98
N ALA A 8 -29.25 -35.22 -13.80
CA ALA A 8 -29.20 -33.76 -13.66
C ALA A 8 -27.91 -33.20 -14.28
N GLN A 9 -26.77 -33.85 -14.03
CA GLN A 9 -25.49 -33.53 -14.67
C GLN A 9 -25.60 -33.54 -16.21
N ILE A 10 -26.17 -34.62 -16.77
CA ILE A 10 -26.37 -34.77 -18.21
C ILE A 10 -27.27 -33.65 -18.76
N ASN A 11 -28.32 -33.28 -18.03
CA ASN A 11 -29.21 -32.20 -18.45
C ASN A 11 -28.53 -30.83 -18.43
N TYR A 12 -27.60 -30.59 -17.49
CA TYR A 12 -26.79 -29.38 -17.46
C TYR A 12 -25.84 -29.31 -18.66
N GLU A 13 -25.13 -30.40 -18.94
CA GLU A 13 -24.18 -30.49 -20.05
C GLU A 13 -24.87 -30.38 -21.43
N LYS A 14 -26.14 -30.82 -21.51
CA LYS A 14 -26.98 -30.65 -22.71
C LYS A 14 -27.70 -29.30 -22.80
N GLY A 15 -27.54 -28.42 -21.81
CA GLY A 15 -28.24 -27.13 -21.76
C GLY A 15 -29.75 -27.23 -21.54
N LEU A 16 -30.26 -28.41 -21.19
CA LEU A 16 -31.70 -28.65 -20.96
C LEU A 16 -32.16 -28.10 -19.60
N ARG A 17 -31.22 -27.81 -18.70
CA ARG A 17 -31.48 -27.23 -17.38
C ARG A 17 -30.26 -26.44 -16.92
N SER A 18 -30.47 -25.40 -16.14
CA SER A 18 -29.38 -24.69 -15.46
C SER A 18 -29.10 -25.29 -14.08
N PRO A 19 -27.82 -25.38 -13.67
CA PRO A 19 -27.46 -25.78 -12.31
C PRO A 19 -27.97 -24.76 -11.28
N ASP A 20 -28.38 -25.26 -10.11
CA ASP A 20 -28.73 -24.41 -8.98
C ASP A 20 -27.49 -23.97 -8.19
N THR A 21 -27.67 -23.01 -7.29
CA THR A 21 -26.59 -22.46 -6.46
C THR A 21 -26.00 -23.49 -5.51
N ALA A 22 -26.80 -24.46 -5.04
CA ALA A 22 -26.34 -25.53 -4.15
C ALA A 22 -25.36 -26.48 -4.86
N TYR A 23 -25.67 -26.84 -6.11
CA TYR A 23 -24.78 -27.62 -6.98
C TYR A 23 -23.49 -26.84 -7.28
N LEU A 24 -23.59 -25.55 -7.62
CA LEU A 24 -22.42 -24.70 -7.85
C LEU A 24 -21.53 -24.62 -6.60
N ALA A 25 -22.10 -24.44 -5.41
CA ALA A 25 -21.35 -24.44 -4.16
C ALA A 25 -20.69 -25.80 -3.86
N ALA A 26 -21.32 -26.90 -4.25
CA ALA A 26 -20.78 -28.25 -4.07
C ALA A 26 -19.59 -28.53 -4.99
N ILE A 27 -19.62 -28.05 -6.24
CA ILE A 27 -18.49 -28.20 -7.16
C ILE A 27 -17.37 -27.19 -6.87
N ALA A 28 -17.68 -26.02 -6.30
CA ALA A 28 -16.66 -25.06 -5.85
C ALA A 28 -15.75 -25.68 -4.77
N ARG A 29 -16.32 -26.45 -3.85
CA ARG A 29 -15.58 -27.14 -2.78
C ARG A 29 -14.59 -28.19 -3.26
N ILE A 30 -14.70 -28.64 -4.51
CA ILE A 30 -13.75 -29.56 -5.14
C ILE A 30 -12.81 -28.84 -6.12
N GLY A 31 -12.72 -27.51 -6.03
CA GLY A 31 -11.75 -26.70 -6.78
C GLY A 31 -12.23 -26.22 -8.16
N VAL A 32 -13.52 -26.35 -8.47
CA VAL A 32 -14.07 -25.83 -9.74
C VAL A 32 -14.25 -24.31 -9.66
N ASP A 33 -13.68 -23.58 -10.62
CA ASP A 33 -13.89 -22.14 -10.79
C ASP A 33 -15.33 -21.85 -11.27
N ILE A 34 -16.18 -21.40 -10.34
CA ILE A 34 -17.58 -21.06 -10.64
C ILE A 34 -17.70 -19.84 -11.55
N GLY A 35 -16.76 -18.89 -11.46
CA GLY A 35 -16.70 -17.74 -12.35
C GLY A 35 -16.51 -18.19 -13.80
N TYR A 36 -15.61 -19.15 -14.02
CA TYR A 36 -15.45 -19.79 -15.33
C TYR A 36 -16.71 -20.55 -15.77
N VAL A 37 -17.31 -21.35 -14.88
CA VAL A 37 -18.51 -22.14 -15.22
C VAL A 37 -19.68 -21.26 -15.66
N ILE A 38 -19.88 -20.10 -15.02
CA ILE A 38 -21.00 -19.20 -15.34
C ILE A 38 -20.69 -18.32 -16.54
N THR A 39 -19.48 -17.77 -16.62
CA THR A 39 -19.16 -16.71 -17.59
C THR A 39 -18.43 -17.21 -18.84
N GLY A 40 -17.91 -18.44 -18.81
CA GLY A 40 -17.03 -18.99 -19.85
C GLY A 40 -15.67 -18.31 -19.92
N ARG A 41 -15.44 -17.26 -19.12
CA ARG A 41 -14.18 -16.54 -19.04
C ARG A 41 -13.45 -17.11 -17.85
N ARG A 42 -12.26 -17.68 -18.08
CA ARG A 42 -11.40 -17.99 -16.94
C ARG A 42 -11.19 -16.65 -16.26
N GLY A 43 -11.60 -16.54 -15.01
CA GLY A 43 -11.05 -15.48 -14.19
C GLY A 43 -9.53 -15.60 -14.34
N ALA A 44 -8.81 -14.50 -14.31
CA ALA A 44 -7.48 -14.62 -13.73
C ALA A 44 -7.75 -15.12 -12.32
N ALA A 45 -7.87 -16.45 -12.14
CA ALA A 45 -7.74 -17.06 -10.85
C ALA A 45 -6.42 -16.48 -10.38
N ALA A 46 -6.49 -15.57 -9.41
CA ALA A 46 -5.28 -15.07 -8.80
C ALA A 46 -4.49 -16.35 -8.49
N PRO A 47 -3.27 -16.49 -9.02
CA PRO A 47 -2.49 -17.68 -8.78
C PRO A 47 -2.57 -17.98 -7.30
N GLU A 48 -2.78 -19.25 -6.96
CA GLU A 48 -2.88 -19.67 -5.57
C GLU A 48 -1.64 -19.12 -4.86
N LEU A 49 -1.86 -18.18 -3.93
CA LEU A 49 -0.77 -17.39 -3.37
C LEU A 49 0.19 -18.34 -2.70
N THR A 50 1.48 -18.23 -3.02
CA THR A 50 2.51 -19.00 -2.32
C THR A 50 2.56 -18.58 -0.85
N ALA A 51 3.11 -19.43 0.02
CA ALA A 51 3.13 -19.16 1.46
C ALA A 51 3.83 -17.83 1.81
N ASP A 52 4.88 -17.48 1.07
CA ASP A 52 5.59 -16.20 1.19
C ASP A 52 4.75 -15.01 0.68
N GLU A 53 3.99 -15.16 -0.41
CA GLU A 53 3.05 -14.13 -0.87
C GLU A 53 1.93 -13.87 0.14
N MET A 54 1.42 -14.92 0.79
CA MET A 54 0.43 -14.79 1.85
C MET A 54 0.97 -13.99 3.05
N VAL A 55 2.18 -14.33 3.50
CA VAL A 55 2.87 -13.61 4.60
C VAL A 55 3.09 -12.16 4.22
N LEU A 56 3.60 -11.89 3.02
CA LEU A 56 3.81 -10.53 2.52
C LEU A 56 2.51 -9.71 2.55
N LEU A 57 1.42 -10.27 2.03
CA LEU A 57 0.12 -9.59 1.99
C LEU A 57 -0.46 -9.35 3.38
N GLN A 58 -0.30 -10.29 4.31
CA GLN A 58 -0.75 -10.13 5.69
C GLN A 58 -0.03 -8.94 6.35
N HIS A 59 1.30 -8.94 6.33
CA HIS A 59 2.08 -7.83 6.92
C HIS A 59 1.83 -6.51 6.20
N TYR A 60 1.67 -6.52 4.88
CA TYR A 60 1.35 -5.32 4.12
C TYR A 60 0.01 -4.70 4.54
N ARG A 61 -1.01 -5.52 4.84
CA ARG A 61 -2.32 -5.03 5.27
C ARG A 61 -2.30 -4.45 6.68
N ASP A 62 -1.54 -5.06 7.58
CA ASP A 62 -1.40 -4.63 8.97
C ASP A 62 -0.48 -3.40 9.14
N ALA A 63 0.33 -3.09 8.12
CA ALA A 63 1.31 -2.00 8.18
C ALA A 63 0.68 -0.60 8.09
N PRO A 64 1.24 0.40 8.80
CA PRO A 64 0.86 1.81 8.64
C PRO A 64 1.04 2.30 7.19
N PRO A 65 0.29 3.33 6.74
CA PRO A 65 0.34 3.81 5.36
C PRO A 65 1.74 4.15 4.83
N GLN A 66 2.59 4.73 5.68
CA GLN A 66 3.98 5.07 5.30
C GLN A 66 4.79 3.82 4.96
N VAL A 67 4.67 2.76 5.76
CA VAL A 67 5.38 1.49 5.57
C VAL A 67 4.90 0.78 4.31
N ARG A 68 3.59 0.79 4.05
CA ARG A 68 3.03 0.25 2.80
C ARG A 68 3.60 0.93 1.56
N ASN A 69 3.63 2.27 1.57
CA ASN A 69 4.16 3.05 0.45
C ASN A 69 5.65 2.78 0.24
N SER A 70 6.42 2.67 1.32
CA SER A 70 7.83 2.30 1.24
C SER A 70 8.01 0.90 0.66
N ALA A 71 7.26 -0.10 1.15
CA ALA A 71 7.32 -1.47 0.63
C ALA A 71 6.99 -1.53 -0.87
N LEU A 72 5.93 -0.85 -1.32
CA LEU A 72 5.61 -0.76 -2.74
C LEU A 72 6.73 -0.10 -3.55
N ALA A 73 7.30 0.99 -3.05
CA ALA A 73 8.37 1.68 -3.76
C ALA A 73 9.63 0.80 -3.90
N VAL A 74 10.01 0.04 -2.86
CA VAL A 74 11.11 -0.95 -2.94
C VAL A 74 10.82 -2.02 -3.99
N LEU A 75 9.60 -2.58 -3.97
CA LEU A 75 9.23 -3.66 -4.89
C LEU A 75 9.19 -3.16 -6.35
N LEU A 76 8.69 -1.95 -6.58
CA LEU A 76 8.61 -1.33 -7.90
C LEU A 76 9.97 -0.87 -8.44
N SER A 77 10.89 -0.46 -7.57
CA SER A 77 12.24 -0.01 -7.95
C SER A 77 13.24 -1.15 -8.15
N GLY A 78 12.80 -2.41 -8.05
CA GLY A 78 13.66 -3.58 -8.15
C GLY A 78 14.59 -3.77 -6.95
N GLY A 79 14.14 -3.42 -5.75
CA GLY A 79 14.90 -3.61 -4.50
C GLY A 79 15.70 -2.38 -4.05
N HIS A 80 15.59 -1.25 -4.76
CA HIS A 80 16.23 0.00 -4.34
C HIS A 80 15.33 0.71 -3.33
N ALA A 81 15.79 0.84 -2.09
CA ALA A 81 15.04 1.54 -1.06
C ALA A 81 14.61 2.93 -1.57
N PRO A 82 13.33 3.31 -1.46
CA PRO A 82 12.97 4.71 -1.60
C PRO A 82 13.82 5.45 -0.57
N SER A 83 14.51 6.50 -1.01
CA SER A 83 15.16 7.43 -0.10
C SER A 83 14.09 8.08 0.75
N VAL A 84 13.70 7.41 1.84
CA VAL A 84 13.06 8.10 2.96
C VAL A 84 14.03 9.22 3.29
N PRO A 85 13.62 10.50 3.22
CA PRO A 85 14.47 11.57 3.65
C PRO A 85 14.60 11.38 5.17
N THR A 86 15.66 10.68 5.58
CA THR A 86 16.16 10.71 6.95
C THR A 86 16.22 12.18 7.31
N PRO A 87 15.63 12.64 8.43
CA PRO A 87 15.77 14.02 8.85
C PRO A 87 17.27 14.28 8.95
N SER A 88 17.79 15.01 7.97
CA SER A 88 19.21 15.31 7.84
C SER A 88 19.62 15.89 9.18
N LYS A 89 20.55 15.23 9.88
CA LYS A 89 21.20 15.78 11.08
C LYS A 89 21.46 17.24 10.76
N ARG A 90 20.84 18.17 11.51
CA ARG A 90 21.05 19.61 11.34
C ARG A 90 22.56 19.84 11.26
N VAL A 91 23.06 20.08 10.05
CA VAL A 91 24.45 20.46 9.86
C VAL A 91 24.54 21.81 10.55
N LYS A 92 25.25 21.87 11.68
CA LYS A 92 25.53 23.14 12.36
C LYS A 92 26.39 23.95 11.39
N GLN A 93 25.76 24.81 10.60
CA GLN A 93 26.47 25.80 9.79
C GLN A 93 27.04 26.84 10.75
N VAL A 94 28.35 26.79 10.97
CA VAL A 94 29.08 27.76 11.78
C VAL A 94 29.53 28.88 10.85
N PHE A 95 28.85 30.03 10.93
CA PHE A 95 29.23 31.23 10.21
C PHE A 95 30.28 31.99 11.04
N HIS A 96 31.45 32.25 10.46
CA HIS A 96 32.58 32.90 11.14
C HIS A 96 32.56 34.43 11.01
N GLY A 97 31.37 35.04 10.91
CA GLY A 97 31.19 36.49 10.82
C GLY A 97 30.16 36.97 11.84
N GLN A 98 30.12 38.28 12.10
CA GLN A 98 29.02 38.87 12.87
C GLN A 98 27.71 38.74 12.09
N VAL A 99 26.98 37.65 12.34
CA VAL A 99 25.60 37.46 11.86
C VAL A 99 24.66 37.62 13.04
N GLY A 100 23.63 38.46 12.84
CA GLY A 100 22.55 38.62 13.80
C GLY A 100 21.81 37.31 14.02
N GLN A 101 21.55 36.97 15.27
CA GLN A 101 20.84 35.76 15.63
C GLN A 101 19.35 35.92 15.30
N TYR A 102 18.86 35.16 14.33
CA TYR A 102 17.43 35.06 14.04
C TYR A 102 16.83 33.96 14.92
N VAL A 103 15.83 34.31 15.74
CA VAL A 103 15.10 33.37 16.60
C VAL A 103 13.68 33.27 16.06
N ASP A 104 13.31 32.09 15.58
CA ASP A 104 11.97 31.78 15.07
C ASP A 104 11.05 31.34 16.23
N ALA A 105 10.79 32.27 17.14
CA ALA A 105 9.83 32.11 18.23
C ALA A 105 9.02 33.41 18.37
N PRO A 106 7.72 33.35 18.73
CA PRO A 106 6.95 34.55 19.01
C PRO A 106 7.52 35.22 20.25
N GLN A 107 8.30 36.29 20.04
CA GLN A 107 8.83 37.11 21.13
C GLN A 107 7.83 38.21 21.43
N GLU A 108 7.08 38.09 22.53
CA GLU A 108 6.39 39.23 23.11
C GLU A 108 7.43 40.18 23.71
N GLY A 109 7.58 41.35 23.09
CA GLY A 109 8.39 42.45 23.58
C GLY A 109 9.85 42.41 23.12
N THR A 110 10.13 42.98 21.95
CA THR A 110 11.50 43.27 21.52
C THR A 110 11.77 44.76 21.68
N THR A 111 12.58 45.15 22.66
CA THR A 111 13.12 46.51 22.78
C THR A 111 14.41 46.63 21.96
N ILE A 112 14.35 47.38 20.86
CA ILE A 112 15.51 47.67 20.00
C ILE A 112 16.21 48.93 20.52
N HIS A 113 17.41 48.78 21.07
CA HIS A 113 18.28 49.91 21.42
C HIS A 113 19.09 50.35 20.20
N MET A 114 18.70 51.46 19.58
CA MET A 114 19.39 52.06 18.44
C MET A 114 20.52 52.98 18.95
N GLY A 115 21.76 52.48 18.94
CA GLY A 115 22.95 53.27 19.28
C GLY A 115 23.29 54.26 18.16
N GLY A 116 23.06 55.56 18.41
CA GLY A 116 23.41 56.64 17.48
C GLY A 116 24.92 56.87 17.42
N SER A 117 25.52 56.75 16.24
CA SER A 117 26.90 57.16 16.00
C SER A 117 26.97 58.67 15.73
N LYS A 118 27.56 59.42 16.67
CA LYS A 118 27.92 60.84 16.44
C LYS A 118 29.13 60.90 15.49
N ARG A 119 28.94 61.56 14.34
CA ARG A 119 30.04 62.05 13.48
C ARG A 119 30.95 62.98 14.28
N LYS A 120 32.27 62.85 14.10
CA LYS A 120 33.24 63.85 14.51
C LYS A 120 33.96 64.39 13.26
N LYS A 121 34.07 65.71 13.20
CA LYS A 121 34.78 66.52 12.21
C LYS A 121 36.26 66.17 12.13
#